data_AF-A0A1F9PDQ8-F1
#
_entry.id   AF-A0A1F9PDQ8-F1
#
_cell.length_a   1.000
_cell.length_b   1.000
_cell.length_c   1.000
_cell.angle_alpha   90.00
_cell.angle_beta   90.00
_cell.angle_gamma   90.00
#
_symmetry.space_group_name_H-M   'P 1'
#
loop_
_entity.id
_entity.type
_entity.pdbx_description
1 polymer ?
#
loop_
_entity_poly.entity_id
_entity_poly.type
_entity_poly.pdbx_seq_one_letter_code
_entity_poly.pdbx_strand_id
1 'polypeptide(L)' 'MMEIENVPAPEVREKILKKSALLVCAYDDEEKFNTFPLEGAISLNEFKSRTGDLDKNQEIIFYCN' A
#
# COMPACT_ATOMS: atom_id res chain seq x y z
N MET A 1 18.05 -12.34 -4.55
CA MET A 1 16.57 -12.37 -4.64
C MET A 1 16.07 -11.62 -3.44
N MET A 2 15.25 -10.58 -3.63
CA MET A 2 14.67 -9.84 -2.52
C MET A 2 13.38 -10.59 -2.16
N GLU A 3 13.35 -11.20 -0.99
CA GLU A 3 12.18 -11.92 -0.49
C GLU A 3 11.12 -10.89 -0.07
N ILE A 4 9.90 -11.03 -0.59
CA ILE A 4 8.78 -10.18 -0.18
C ILE A 4 8.18 -10.81 1.08
N GLU A 5 8.28 -10.11 2.20
CA GLU A 5 7.73 -10.56 3.48
C GLU A 5 6.22 -10.33 3.52
N ASN A 6 5.47 -11.35 3.92
CA ASN A 6 4.03 -11.21 4.18
C ASN A 6 3.84 -10.64 5.59
N VAL A 7 3.09 -9.56 5.69
CA VAL A 7 2.76 -8.90 6.95
C VAL A 7 1.27 -9.09 7.25
N PRO A 8 0.88 -9.45 8.48
CA PRO A 8 -0.53 -9.63 8.81
C PRO A 8 -1.26 -8.28 8.88
N ALA A 9 -2.50 -8.26 8.42
CA ALA A 9 -3.37 -7.08 8.39
C ALA A 9 -3.41 -6.21 9.69
N PRO A 10 -3.46 -6.78 10.91
CA PRO A 10 -3.42 -5.96 12.14
C PRO A 10 -2.12 -5.15 12.27
N GLU A 11 -0.97 -5.74 11.94
CA GLU A 11 0.32 -5.04 12.01
C GLU A 11 0.41 -3.94 10.95
N VAL A 12 -0.10 -4.20 9.74
CA VAL A 12 -0.22 -3.19 8.69
C VAL A 12 -1.03 -2.00 9.19
N ARG A 13 -2.20 -2.24 9.78
CA ARG A 13 -3.08 -1.18 10.30
C ARG A 13 -2.35 -0.31 11.32
N GLU A 14 -1.60 -0.90 12.25
CA GLU A 14 -0.80 -0.13 13.19
C GLU A 14 0.27 0.74 12.52
N LYS A 15 0.95 0.20 11.49
CA LYS A 15 1.96 0.94 10.72
C LYS A 15 1.37 2.11 9.94
N ILE A 16 0.18 1.94 9.35
CA ILE A 16 -0.55 3.02 8.67
C ILE A 16 -0.99 4.10 9.66
N LEU A 17 -1.54 3.71 10.81
CA LEU A 17 -1.94 4.66 11.85
C LEU A 17 -0.75 5.49 12.39
N LYS A 18 0.44 4.86 12.49
CA LYS A 18 1.69 5.53 12.88
C LYS A 18 2.35 6.31 11.73
N LYS A 19 1.76 6.32 10.52
CA LYS A 19 2.33 6.89 9.29
C LYS A 19 3.74 6.37 8.98
N SER A 20 4.04 5.14 9.40
CA SER A 20 5.35 4.51 9.22
C SER A 20 5.40 3.64 7.97
N ALA A 21 4.26 3.33 7.36
CA ALA A 21 4.16 2.61 6.10
C ALA A 21 3.11 3.23 5.18
N LEU A 22 3.22 2.94 3.89
CA LEU A 22 2.24 3.29 2.86
C LEU A 22 1.51 2.02 2.40
N LEU A 23 0.19 2.01 2.51
CA LEU A 23 -0.64 0.90 2.04
C LEU A 23 -1.06 1.14 0.60
N VAL A 24 -0.69 0.23 -0.29
CA VAL A 24 -0.97 0.32 -1.73
C VAL A 24 -1.86 -0.83 -2.15
N CYS A 25 -3.00 -0.49 -2.76
CA CYS A 25 -3.84 -1.45 -3.43
C CYS A 25 -3.15 -1.92 -4.72
N ALA A 26 -2.80 -3.19 -4.80
CA ALA A 26 -2.10 -3.77 -5.94
C ALA A 26 -3.05 -4.22 -7.07
N TYR A 27 -4.36 -3.95 -6.97
CA TYR A 27 -5.24 -4.13 -8.13
C TYR A 27 -4.90 -3.14 -9.22
N ASP A 28 -4.87 -3.64 -10.45
CA ASP A 28 -4.75 -2.79 -11.64
C ASP A 28 -6.05 -2.01 -11.89
N ASP A 29 -7.18 -2.52 -11.39
CA ASP A 29 -8.51 -1.97 -11.54
C ASP A 29 -8.86 -0.95 -10.44
N GLU A 30 -9.04 0.31 -10.84
CA GLU A 30 -9.52 1.38 -9.94
C GLU A 30 -10.96 1.11 -9.44
N GLU A 31 -11.77 0.38 -10.21
CA GLU A 31 -13.13 0.00 -9.80
C GLU A 31 -13.09 -0.96 -8.60
N LYS A 32 -12.11 -1.87 -8.55
CA LYS A 32 -11.90 -2.76 -7.41
C LYS A 32 -11.42 -2.00 -6.17
N PHE A 33 -10.56 -1.00 -6.35
CA PHE A 33 -10.16 -0.12 -5.26
C PHE A 33 -11.36 0.67 -4.69
N ASN A 34 -12.26 1.18 -5.54
CA ASN A 34 -13.46 1.87 -5.09
C ASN A 34 -14.48 0.96 -4.40
N THR A 35 -14.51 -0.33 -4.75
CA THR A 35 -15.44 -1.29 -4.14
C THR A 35 -14.98 -1.72 -2.75
N PHE A 36 -13.67 -1.84 -2.53
CA PHE A 36 -13.09 -2.26 -1.24
C PHE A 36 -11.88 -1.40 -0.83
N PRO A 37 -12.06 -0.08 -0.61
CA PRO A 37 -10.97 0.76 -0.16
C PRO A 37 -10.66 0.44 1.31
N LEU A 38 -9.44 0.01 1.59
CA LEU A 38 -8.95 -0.03 2.96
C LEU A 38 -8.65 1.40 3.41
N GLU A 39 -9.06 1.76 4.62
CA GLU A 39 -8.82 3.10 5.16
C GLU A 39 -7.32 3.42 5.19
N GLY A 40 -6.94 4.54 4.58
CA GLY A 40 -5.54 4.96 4.45
C GLY A 40 -4.76 4.31 3.30
N ALA A 41 -5.39 3.45 2.49
CA ALA A 41 -4.79 2.93 1.27
C ALA A 41 -4.84 3.94 0.11
N ILE A 42 -3.86 3.83 -0.78
CA ILE A 42 -3.86 4.49 -2.08
C ILE A 42 -3.96 3.48 -3.22
N SER A 43 -4.48 3.90 -4.37
CA SER A 43 -4.52 3.06 -5.56
C SER A 43 -3.12 2.85 -6.16
N LEU A 44 -2.95 1.80 -6.95
CA LEU A 44 -1.70 1.57 -7.68
C LEU A 44 -1.35 2.75 -8.61
N ASN A 45 -2.35 3.38 -9.20
CA ASN A 45 -2.19 4.54 -10.09
C ASN A 45 -1.64 5.76 -9.31
N GLU A 46 -2.25 6.08 -8.17
CA GLU A 46 -1.79 7.12 -7.25
C GLU A 46 -0.35 6.83 -6.77
N PHE A 47 -0.05 5.57 -6.41
CA PHE A 47 1.32 5.17 -6.04
C PHE A 47 2.31 5.43 -7.18
N LYS A 48 2.01 4.99 -8.41
CA LYS A 48 2.85 5.21 -9.60
C LYS A 48 3.10 6.71 -9.83
N SER A 49 2.08 7.56 -9.71
CA SER A 49 2.23 9.02 -9.82
C SER A 49 3.16 9.61 -8.76
N ARG A 50 3.20 9.02 -7.56
CA ARG A 50 4.05 9.48 -6.44
C ARG A 50 5.43 8.84 -6.39
N THR A 51 5.69 7.76 -7.15
CA THR A 51 6.98 7.03 -7.10
C THR A 51 8.22 7.89 -7.30
N GLY A 52 8.12 9.01 -8.03
CA GLY A 52 9.23 9.95 -8.21
C GLY A 52 9.57 10.78 -6.96
N ASP A 53 8.62 10.95 -6.04
CA ASP A 53 8.74 11.79 -4.83
C ASP A 53 8.82 10.95 -3.54
N LEU A 54 8.56 9.64 -3.63
CA LEU A 54 8.60 8.76 -2.46
C LEU A 54 10.02 8.55 -1.93
N ASP A 55 10.16 8.71 -0.62
CA ASP A 55 11.41 8.37 0.07
C ASP A 55 11.71 6.87 -0.03
N LYS A 56 12.97 6.53 -0.31
CA LYS A 56 13.40 5.14 -0.50
C LYS A 56 13.44 4.31 0.79
N ASN A 57 13.35 4.96 1.96
CA ASN A 57 13.22 4.29 3.26
C ASN A 57 11.76 4.14 3.69
N GLN A 58 10.81 4.68 2.92
CA GLN A 58 9.40 4.50 3.19
C GLN A 58 9.03 3.04 2.97
N GLU A 59 8.54 2.37 4.02
CA GLU A 59 8.00 1.02 3.89
C GLU A 59 6.71 1.08 3.06
N ILE A 60 6.63 0.24 2.03
CA ILE A 60 5.48 0.14 1.12
C ILE A 60 4.90 -1.25 1.25
N ILE A 61 3.62 -1.32 1.59
CA ILE A 61 2.89 -2.57 1.80
C ILE A 61 1.86 -2.68 0.70
N PHE A 62 1.99 -3.72 -0.12
CA PHE A 62 1.02 -4.03 -1.17
C PHE A 62 -0.01 -5.01 -0.64
N TYR A 63 -1.28 -4.76 -0.91
CA TYR A 63 -2.35 -5.73 -0.67
C TYR A 63 -3.08 -6.05 -1.97
N CYS A 64 -3.43 -7.33 -2.11
CA CYS A 64 -4.26 -7.87 -3.17
C CYS A 64 -5.21 -8.91 -2.55
N ASN A 65 -6.25 -9.27 -3.29
CA ASN A 65 -7.20 -10.36 -2.97
C ASN A 65 -7.18 -11.34 -4.13
#